data_AF-A0A4R5CI84-F1
#
_entry.id   AF-A0A4R5CI84-F1
#
_cell.length_a   1.000
_cell.length_b   1.000
_cell.length_c   1.000
_cell.angle_alpha   90.00
_cell.angle_beta   90.00
_cell.angle_gamma   90.00
#
_symmetry.space_group_name_H-M   'P 1'
#
loop_
_entity.id
_entity.type
_entity.pdbx_description
1 polymer ?
#
loop_
_entity_poly.entity_id
_entity_poly.type
_entity_poly.pdbx_seq_one_letter_code
_entity_poly.pdbx_strand_id
1 'polypeptide(L)'
;MKYFSLVFLFILFSCGNKEDILLSKSNVTIVSNVVDHSPIYIFFRTKEKDTLAEVNRKNSIISTNWILNIDKRLPLRLVIPEVMKLQDKKRNEVAHKNELAQNYYSYADSIHKNLAFLPFTKVYYVKEKPKSSFIVFFSKKNEIFVDGFPGSHEELKSFLNSFPKEKLGIIRFGFAKELSFGTYIQNKVLIQSLKIETKEEFIY
;
A
#
# COMPACT_ATOMS: atom_id res chain seq x y z
N MET A 1 6.50 16.56 -55.54
CA MET A 1 6.14 16.01 -54.22
C MET A 1 7.35 15.30 -53.61
N LYS A 2 8.29 16.01 -52.97
CA LYS A 2 9.55 15.42 -52.47
C LYS A 2 9.81 15.65 -50.97
N TYR A 3 8.91 16.35 -50.27
CA TYR A 3 9.09 16.71 -48.86
C TYR A 3 8.12 16.00 -47.90
N PHE A 4 7.17 15.21 -48.41
CA PHE A 4 6.20 14.48 -47.57
C PHE A 4 6.81 13.30 -46.81
N SER A 5 7.98 12.81 -47.23
CA SER A 5 8.68 11.71 -46.55
C SER A 5 9.42 12.15 -45.28
N LEU A 6 9.65 13.45 -45.08
CA LEU A 6 10.42 13.95 -43.92
C LEU A 6 9.57 14.12 -42.66
N VAL A 7 8.24 14.24 -42.82
CA VAL A 7 7.29 14.46 -41.70
C VAL A 7 6.99 13.15 -40.95
N PHE A 8 7.12 11.99 -41.60
CA PHE A 8 6.88 10.69 -40.96
C PHE A 8 7.98 10.25 -39.98
N LEU A 9 9.18 10.85 -40.03
CA LEU A 9 10.31 10.45 -39.20
C LEU A 9 10.23 10.97 -37.75
N PHE A 10 9.39 11.98 -37.49
CA PHE A 10 9.27 12.61 -36.17
C PHE A 10 8.21 11.96 -35.25
N ILE A 11 7.45 10.98 -35.73
CA ILE A 11 6.34 10.36 -34.96
C ILE A 11 6.79 9.11 -34.17
N LEU A 12 8.02 8.64 -34.37
CA LEU A 12 8.51 7.37 -33.78
C LEU A 12 9.27 7.52 -32.46
N PHE A 13 9.47 8.74 -31.95
CA PHE A 13 10.21 9.00 -30.70
C PHE A 13 9.33 9.26 -29.47
N SER A 14 8.08 8.83 -29.46
CA SER A 14 7.31 8.75 -28.20
C SER A 14 7.53 7.40 -27.51
N CYS A 15 8.79 7.07 -27.21
CA CYS A 15 9.06 6.18 -26.09
C CYS A 15 9.07 7.06 -24.84
N GLY A 16 7.87 7.39 -24.33
CA GLY A 16 7.76 7.84 -22.96
C GLY A 16 8.44 6.81 -22.07
N ASN A 17 9.36 7.24 -21.21
CA ASN A 17 10.09 6.37 -20.30
C ASN A 17 9.08 5.42 -19.64
N LYS A 18 9.08 4.14 -20.01
CA LYS A 18 8.24 3.14 -19.35
C LYS A 18 8.84 2.92 -17.97
N GLU A 19 8.23 3.55 -16.99
CA GLU A 19 8.67 3.42 -15.61
C GLU A 19 8.08 2.14 -15.05
N ASP A 20 8.90 1.10 -14.98
CA ASP A 20 8.47 -0.20 -14.46
C ASP A 20 8.30 -0.12 -12.94
N ILE A 21 7.12 -0.49 -12.46
CA ILE A 21 6.80 -0.59 -11.04
C ILE A 21 6.72 -2.06 -10.61
N LEU A 22 7.47 -2.41 -9.55
CA LEU A 22 7.41 -3.78 -9.02
C LEU A 22 6.33 -3.89 -7.95
N LEU A 23 5.17 -4.44 -8.30
CA LEU A 23 4.08 -4.64 -7.33
C LEU A 23 4.40 -5.73 -6.31
N SER A 24 3.86 -5.54 -5.10
CA SER A 24 3.81 -6.55 -4.05
C SER A 24 3.08 -7.80 -4.54
N LYS A 25 3.39 -8.96 -3.95
CA LYS A 25 2.75 -10.24 -4.30
C LYS A 25 2.15 -10.90 -3.07
N SER A 26 0.95 -11.45 -3.22
CA SER A 26 0.30 -12.30 -2.22
C SER A 26 -0.48 -13.42 -2.93
N ASN A 27 -0.74 -14.51 -2.22
CA ASN A 27 -1.49 -15.66 -2.73
C ASN A 27 -3.00 -15.58 -2.43
N VAL A 28 -3.46 -14.47 -1.84
CA VAL A 28 -4.86 -14.24 -1.49
C VAL A 28 -5.34 -12.96 -2.17
N THR A 29 -6.48 -13.03 -2.86
CA THR A 29 -7.21 -11.85 -3.34
C THR A 29 -8.16 -11.34 -2.25
N ILE A 30 -8.01 -10.07 -1.86
CA ILE A 30 -8.94 -9.39 -0.94
C ILE A 30 -10.07 -8.73 -1.72
N VAL A 31 -9.74 -7.91 -2.73
CA VAL A 31 -10.69 -7.34 -3.69
C VAL A 31 -10.17 -7.58 -5.10
N SER A 32 -10.99 -8.14 -5.98
CA SER A 32 -10.61 -8.52 -7.35
C SER A 32 -10.83 -7.44 -8.40
N ASN A 33 -11.72 -6.48 -8.13
CA ASN A 33 -12.06 -5.41 -9.07
C ASN A 33 -12.46 -4.12 -8.35
N VAL A 34 -12.03 -2.99 -8.90
CA VAL A 34 -12.40 -1.63 -8.47
C VAL A 34 -12.73 -0.83 -9.72
N VAL A 35 -13.99 -0.40 -9.83
CA VAL A 35 -14.46 0.45 -10.94
C VAL A 35 -14.28 1.92 -10.59
N ASP A 36 -14.36 2.80 -11.60
CA ASP A 36 -14.25 4.26 -11.44
C ASP A 36 -13.07 4.67 -10.55
N HIS A 37 -11.87 4.39 -11.04
CA HIS A 37 -10.65 4.59 -10.27
C HIS A 37 -9.64 5.45 -11.00
N SER A 38 -8.82 6.13 -10.21
CA SER A 38 -7.66 6.83 -10.70
C SER A 38 -6.37 6.19 -10.16
N PRO A 39 -5.43 5.83 -11.04
CA PRO A 39 -4.18 5.20 -10.62
C PRO A 39 -3.16 6.24 -10.17
N ILE A 40 -2.58 6.03 -9.00
CA ILE A 40 -1.47 6.83 -8.47
C ILE A 40 -0.26 5.91 -8.37
N TYR A 41 0.90 6.39 -8.81
CA TYR A 41 2.13 5.59 -8.82
C TYR A 41 3.16 6.17 -7.86
N ILE A 42 3.81 5.31 -7.08
CA ILE A 42 4.95 5.64 -6.24
C ILE A 42 6.13 4.77 -6.65
N PHE A 43 7.08 5.35 -7.37
CA PHE A 43 8.20 4.66 -7.97
C PHE A 43 9.40 4.58 -7.04
N PHE A 44 10.11 3.45 -7.10
CA PHE A 44 11.42 3.29 -6.49
C PHE A 44 12.47 3.94 -7.37
N ARG A 45 13.17 4.95 -6.83
CA ARG A 45 14.31 5.59 -7.48
C ARG A 45 15.54 5.51 -6.62
N THR A 46 16.69 5.49 -7.27
CA THR A 46 17.98 5.69 -6.63
C THR A 46 18.62 6.94 -7.21
N LYS A 47 19.01 7.87 -6.34
CA LYS A 47 19.88 8.99 -6.70
C LYS A 47 21.16 8.82 -5.88
N GLU A 48 22.26 8.59 -6.58
CA GLU A 48 23.55 8.25 -5.96
C GLU A 48 23.41 7.01 -5.06
N LYS A 49 23.46 7.18 -3.73
CA LYS A 49 23.32 6.11 -2.72
C LYS A 49 21.98 6.16 -1.98
N ASP A 50 21.13 7.14 -2.27
CA ASP A 50 19.87 7.32 -1.58
C ASP A 50 18.68 6.72 -2.36
N THR A 51 17.79 6.09 -1.61
CA THR A 51 16.48 5.64 -2.11
C THR A 51 15.47 6.78 -2.01
N LEU A 52 14.73 7.02 -3.09
CA LEU A 52 13.68 8.01 -3.17
C LEU A 52 12.34 7.36 -3.57
N ALA A 53 11.25 7.86 -3.00
CA ALA A 53 9.89 7.52 -3.39
C ALA A 53 9.33 8.65 -4.28
N GLU A 54 9.27 8.41 -5.59
CA GLU A 54 8.78 9.41 -6.55
C GLU A 54 7.29 9.21 -6.79
N VAL A 55 6.46 10.21 -6.45
CA VAL A 55 5.00 10.13 -6.55
C VAL A 55 4.50 10.82 -7.81
N ASN A 56 3.85 10.06 -8.70
CA ASN A 56 3.11 10.63 -9.83
C ASN A 56 1.69 11.03 -9.39
N ARG A 57 1.51 12.32 -9.12
CA ARG A 57 0.24 12.90 -8.66
C ARG A 57 -0.69 13.37 -9.79
N LYS A 58 -0.27 13.24 -11.06
CA LYS A 58 -1.01 13.83 -12.20
C LYS A 58 -2.41 13.25 -12.38
N ASN A 59 -2.65 12.05 -11.86
CA ASN A 59 -3.91 11.33 -12.01
C ASN A 59 -4.74 11.28 -10.71
N SER A 60 -4.57 12.20 -9.75
CA SER A 60 -5.31 12.14 -8.46
C SER A 60 -6.69 12.83 -8.55
N ILE A 61 -7.70 12.21 -9.18
CA ILE A 61 -9.07 12.76 -9.25
C ILE A 61 -9.81 12.47 -7.94
N ILE A 62 -10.23 13.50 -7.19
CA ILE A 62 -10.70 13.31 -5.81
C ILE A 62 -12.00 12.49 -5.71
N SER A 63 -12.90 12.63 -6.67
CA SER A 63 -14.23 11.99 -6.67
C SER A 63 -14.23 10.49 -6.98
N THR A 64 -13.11 9.93 -7.44
CA THR A 64 -12.97 8.53 -7.87
C THR A 64 -12.31 7.66 -6.79
N ASN A 65 -12.37 6.34 -6.94
CA ASN A 65 -11.54 5.44 -6.14
C ASN A 65 -10.05 5.68 -6.45
N TRP A 66 -9.17 5.63 -5.45
CA TRP A 66 -7.72 5.71 -5.70
C TRP A 66 -7.07 4.35 -5.60
N ILE A 67 -6.30 3.99 -6.61
CA ILE A 67 -5.47 2.80 -6.60
C ILE A 67 -4.02 3.25 -6.55
N LEU A 68 -3.38 3.06 -5.39
CA LEU A 68 -1.97 3.34 -5.20
C LEU A 68 -1.17 2.11 -5.62
N ASN A 69 -0.48 2.25 -6.75
CA ASN A 69 0.53 1.33 -7.25
C ASN A 69 1.87 1.77 -6.65
N ILE A 70 2.42 0.98 -5.73
CA ILE A 70 3.62 1.35 -4.98
C ILE A 70 4.68 0.27 -5.20
N ASP A 71 5.90 0.69 -5.52
CA ASP A 71 7.00 -0.24 -5.70
C ASP A 71 7.33 -0.94 -4.37
N LYS A 72 7.27 -2.27 -4.39
CA LYS A 72 7.45 -3.14 -3.22
C LYS A 72 8.78 -2.95 -2.50
N ARG A 73 9.81 -2.43 -3.19
CA ARG A 73 11.17 -2.25 -2.65
C ARG A 73 11.27 -1.05 -1.72
N LEU A 74 10.34 -0.11 -1.80
CA LEU A 74 10.39 1.11 -0.99
C LEU A 74 10.18 0.78 0.50
N PRO A 75 10.99 1.33 1.42
CA PRO A 75 10.76 1.20 2.84
C PRO A 75 9.58 2.06 3.30
N LEU A 76 8.86 1.62 4.35
CA LEU A 76 7.69 2.33 4.88
C LEU A 76 8.00 3.77 5.30
N ARG A 77 9.21 4.06 5.79
CA ARG A 77 9.65 5.41 6.17
C ARG A 77 9.58 6.41 5.01
N LEU A 78 9.63 5.95 3.76
CA LEU A 78 9.48 6.79 2.56
C LEU A 78 8.06 6.75 2.01
N VAL A 79 7.42 5.58 2.03
CA VAL A 79 6.08 5.39 1.46
C VAL A 79 4.99 6.04 2.31
N ILE A 80 4.95 5.74 3.60
CA ILE A 80 3.84 6.12 4.46
C ILE A 80 3.67 7.64 4.56
N PRO A 81 4.74 8.46 4.66
CA PRO A 81 4.58 9.92 4.60
C PRO A 81 3.91 10.42 3.32
N GLU A 82 4.20 9.83 2.16
CA GLU A 82 3.56 10.21 0.90
C GLU A 82 2.10 9.73 0.83
N VAL A 83 1.81 8.53 1.35
CA VAL A 83 0.44 8.03 1.48
C VAL A 83 -0.38 8.95 2.40
N MET A 84 0.16 9.35 3.54
CA MET A 84 -0.52 10.25 4.48
C MET A 84 -0.86 11.59 3.80
N LYS A 85 0.09 12.21 3.08
CA LYS A 85 -0.17 13.44 2.30
C LYS A 85 -1.30 13.27 1.28
N LEU A 86 -1.36 12.12 0.60
CA LEU A 86 -2.44 11.81 -0.34
C LEU A 86 -3.78 11.64 0.39
N GLN A 87 -3.81 10.89 1.49
CA GLN A 87 -5.02 10.71 2.30
C GLN A 87 -5.53 12.04 2.84
N ASP A 88 -4.64 12.89 3.38
CA ASP A 88 -5.00 14.20 3.93
C ASP A 88 -5.58 15.11 2.83
N LYS A 89 -4.95 15.14 1.65
CA LYS A 89 -5.50 15.85 0.49
C LYS A 89 -6.93 15.39 0.17
N LYS A 90 -7.17 14.08 0.10
CA LYS A 90 -8.49 13.53 -0.24
C LYS A 90 -9.53 13.77 0.85
N ARG A 91 -9.14 13.66 2.13
CA ARG A 91 -10.04 13.84 3.28
C ARG A 91 -10.46 15.28 3.49
N ASN A 92 -9.54 16.22 3.23
CA ASN A 92 -9.76 17.66 3.43
C ASN A 92 -10.34 18.37 2.20
N GLU A 93 -10.47 17.70 1.05
CA GLU A 93 -11.13 18.28 -0.11
C GLU A 93 -12.62 18.50 0.17
N VAL A 94 -13.09 19.73 -0.02
CA VAL A 94 -14.48 20.11 0.23
C VAL A 94 -15.29 20.10 -1.07
N ALA A 95 -14.65 20.41 -2.20
CA ALA A 95 -15.31 20.47 -3.51
C ALA A 95 -15.27 19.10 -4.22
N HIS A 96 -16.39 18.69 -4.82
CA HIS A 96 -16.49 17.43 -5.59
C HIS A 96 -16.08 16.17 -4.80
N LYS A 97 -16.25 16.20 -3.48
CA LYS A 97 -15.98 15.06 -2.61
C LYS A 97 -17.01 13.96 -2.84
N ASN A 98 -16.52 12.74 -3.00
CA ASN A 98 -17.33 11.54 -3.01
C ASN A 98 -17.02 10.73 -1.73
N GLU A 99 -17.92 10.74 -0.76
CA GLU A 99 -17.74 10.02 0.51
C GLU A 99 -17.72 8.49 0.33
N LEU A 100 -18.23 7.99 -0.80
CA LEU A 100 -18.20 6.56 -1.13
C LEU A 100 -16.88 6.14 -1.79
N ALA A 101 -16.08 7.09 -2.27
CA ALA A 101 -14.82 6.79 -2.92
C ALA A 101 -13.81 6.19 -1.93
N GLN A 102 -13.23 5.06 -2.29
CA GLN A 102 -12.29 4.30 -1.48
C GLN A 102 -10.87 4.39 -2.01
N ASN A 103 -9.90 4.03 -1.17
CA ASN A 103 -8.50 3.99 -1.49
C ASN A 103 -7.98 2.56 -1.28
N TYR A 104 -7.23 2.07 -2.27
CA TYR A 104 -6.69 0.72 -2.31
C TYR A 104 -5.20 0.73 -2.63
N TYR A 105 -4.44 -0.18 -2.01
CA TYR A 105 -3.14 -0.56 -2.53
C TYR A 105 -3.34 -1.65 -3.57
N SER A 106 -2.64 -1.57 -4.71
CA SER A 106 -2.59 -2.68 -5.65
C SER A 106 -1.48 -3.67 -5.29
N TYR A 107 -1.73 -4.93 -5.57
CA TYR A 107 -0.75 -6.01 -5.52
C TYR A 107 -1.11 -7.07 -6.57
N ALA A 108 -0.16 -7.93 -6.89
CA ALA A 108 -0.39 -9.07 -7.79
C ALA A 108 -0.79 -10.31 -6.98
N ASP A 109 -1.93 -10.90 -7.32
CA ASP A 109 -2.28 -12.24 -6.87
C ASP A 109 -1.38 -13.25 -7.60
N SER A 110 -0.51 -13.93 -6.86
CA SER A 110 0.44 -14.87 -7.44
C SER A 110 -0.17 -16.20 -7.89
N ILE A 111 -1.34 -16.58 -7.37
CA ILE A 111 -2.05 -17.80 -7.75
C ILE A 111 -2.88 -17.55 -9.01
N HIS A 112 -3.73 -16.54 -8.97
CA HIS A 112 -4.70 -16.25 -10.05
C HIS A 112 -4.12 -15.34 -11.15
N LYS A 113 -2.91 -14.81 -10.95
CA LYS A 113 -2.16 -13.97 -11.90
C LYS A 113 -2.90 -12.69 -12.34
N ASN A 114 -3.74 -12.14 -11.48
CA ASN A 114 -4.45 -10.88 -11.68
C ASN A 114 -4.01 -9.80 -10.68
N LEU A 115 -4.42 -8.55 -10.93
CA LEU A 115 -4.35 -7.50 -9.92
C LEU A 115 -5.39 -7.75 -8.84
N ALA A 116 -4.99 -7.47 -7.60
CA ALA A 116 -5.85 -7.47 -6.44
C ALA A 116 -5.63 -6.18 -5.64
N PHE A 117 -6.63 -5.83 -4.84
CA PHE A 117 -6.72 -4.53 -4.19
C PHE A 117 -6.93 -4.69 -2.70
N LEU A 118 -6.17 -3.93 -1.92
CA LEU A 118 -6.18 -3.97 -0.47
C LEU A 118 -6.73 -2.63 0.07
N PRO A 119 -7.95 -2.60 0.64
CA PRO A 119 -8.55 -1.36 1.10
C PRO A 119 -7.79 -0.76 2.30
N PHE A 120 -7.60 0.56 2.25
CA PHE A 120 -6.95 1.31 3.34
C PHE A 120 -7.59 2.68 3.62
N THR A 121 -8.75 3.00 3.05
CA THR A 121 -9.46 4.29 3.25
C THR A 121 -9.59 4.68 4.73
N LYS A 122 -9.94 3.72 5.58
CA LYS A 122 -10.22 3.89 7.02
C LYS A 122 -8.97 3.74 7.90
N VAL A 123 -7.80 3.50 7.31
CA VAL A 123 -6.54 3.36 8.05
C VAL A 123 -5.96 4.75 8.33
N TYR A 124 -5.57 4.97 9.58
CA TYR A 124 -4.80 6.13 10.05
C TYR A 124 -3.40 5.68 10.45
N TYR A 125 -2.39 6.30 9.86
CA TYR A 125 -0.99 5.99 10.14
C TYR A 125 -0.47 6.82 11.30
N VAL A 126 0.15 6.16 12.29
CA VAL A 126 0.76 6.80 13.46
C VAL A 126 2.25 6.52 13.44
N LYS A 127 3.09 7.56 13.41
CA LYS A 127 4.57 7.42 13.31
C LYS A 127 5.22 7.28 14.69
N GLU A 128 4.68 6.39 15.51
CA GLU A 128 5.12 6.17 16.89
C GLU A 128 5.04 4.67 17.22
N LYS A 129 5.65 4.27 18.34
CA LYS A 129 5.46 2.92 18.87
C LYS A 129 4.06 2.84 19.52
N PRO A 130 3.22 1.85 19.18
CA PRO A 130 1.92 1.68 19.80
C PRO A 130 2.05 1.44 21.30
N LYS A 131 1.09 1.97 22.06
CA LYS A 131 0.86 1.68 23.48
C LYS A 131 -0.50 1.03 23.59
N SER A 132 -0.55 -0.28 23.86
CA SER A 132 -1.79 -1.04 24.04
C SER A 132 -1.53 -2.27 24.90
N SER A 133 -2.59 -2.84 25.48
CA SER A 133 -2.55 -4.12 26.18
C SER A 133 -2.24 -5.30 25.24
N PHE A 134 -2.50 -5.18 23.93
CA PHE A 134 -2.17 -6.22 22.95
C PHE A 134 -1.57 -5.58 21.72
N ILE A 135 -0.33 -5.97 21.42
CA ILE A 135 0.42 -5.43 20.28
C ILE A 135 1.01 -6.57 19.47
N VAL A 136 0.85 -6.49 18.15
CA VAL A 136 1.58 -7.33 17.19
C VAL A 136 2.61 -6.44 16.49
N PHE A 137 3.88 -6.78 16.64
CA PHE A 137 4.98 -6.08 15.98
C PHE A 137 5.55 -6.90 14.83
N PHE A 138 5.86 -6.22 13.72
CA PHE A 138 6.67 -6.72 12.63
C PHE A 138 8.00 -5.97 12.63
N SER A 139 9.10 -6.69 12.83
CA SER A 139 10.45 -6.12 12.85
C SER A 139 10.93 -5.75 11.45
N LYS A 140 12.05 -5.03 11.34
CA LYS A 140 12.71 -4.73 10.05
C LYS A 140 13.05 -6.00 9.23
N LYS A 141 13.25 -7.14 9.91
CA LYS A 141 13.53 -8.44 9.30
C LYS A 141 12.26 -9.28 9.08
N ASN A 142 11.10 -8.68 9.32
CA ASN A 142 9.80 -9.35 9.34
C ASN A 142 9.65 -10.43 10.42
N GLU A 143 10.38 -10.29 11.54
CA GLU A 143 10.11 -11.13 12.72
C GLU A 143 8.81 -10.63 13.36
N ILE A 144 7.94 -11.57 13.73
CA ILE A 144 6.65 -11.28 14.35
C ILE A 144 6.82 -11.38 15.86
N PHE A 145 6.32 -10.40 16.59
CA PHE A 145 6.19 -10.46 18.04
C PHE A 145 4.73 -10.25 18.42
N VAL A 146 4.16 -11.19 19.16
CA VAL A 146 2.80 -11.11 19.70
C VAL A 146 2.94 -10.85 21.19
N ASP A 147 2.51 -9.66 21.62
CA ASP A 147 2.61 -9.20 23.00
C ASP A 147 4.03 -9.31 23.60
N GLY A 148 5.03 -9.00 22.78
CA GLY A 148 6.45 -9.03 23.15
C GLY A 148 7.14 -10.38 23.01
N PHE A 149 6.42 -11.47 22.75
CA PHE A 149 7.00 -12.79 22.52
C PHE A 149 7.18 -13.05 21.02
N PRO A 150 8.33 -13.62 20.59
CA PRO A 150 8.54 -13.96 19.18
C PRO A 150 7.52 -15.02 18.73
N GLY A 151 7.08 -14.92 17.47
CA GLY A 151 6.16 -15.87 16.86
C GLY A 151 6.30 -15.97 15.35
N SER A 152 5.63 -16.97 14.79
CA SER A 152 5.52 -17.29 13.37
C SER A 152 4.21 -16.77 12.76
N HIS A 153 4.06 -16.90 11.44
CA HIS A 153 2.81 -16.54 10.76
C HIS A 153 1.65 -17.47 11.20
N GLU A 154 1.96 -18.73 11.47
CA GLU A 154 1.03 -19.76 11.94
C GLU A 154 0.57 -19.49 13.38
N GLU A 155 1.50 -19.09 14.26
CA GLU A 155 1.18 -18.68 15.63
C GLU A 155 0.37 -17.38 15.64
N LEU A 156 0.71 -16.41 14.80
CA LEU A 156 -0.09 -15.19 14.65
C LEU A 156 -1.51 -15.52 14.18
N LYS A 157 -1.68 -16.38 13.17
CA LYS A 157 -3.01 -16.82 12.71
C LYS A 157 -3.79 -17.47 13.84
N SER A 158 -3.16 -18.40 14.57
CA SER A 158 -3.78 -19.10 15.70
C SER A 158 -4.19 -18.13 16.80
N PHE A 159 -3.31 -17.21 17.18
CA PHE A 159 -3.59 -16.15 18.15
C PHE A 159 -4.79 -15.32 17.72
N LEU A 160 -4.77 -14.75 16.51
CA LEU A 160 -5.84 -13.88 16.00
C LEU A 160 -7.18 -14.60 15.86
N ASN A 161 -7.19 -15.88 15.49
CA ASN A 161 -8.41 -16.68 15.41
C ASN A 161 -9.00 -17.05 16.78
N SER A 162 -8.14 -17.24 17.79
CA SER A 162 -8.54 -17.53 19.17
C SER A 162 -8.93 -16.28 19.96
N PHE A 163 -8.52 -15.10 19.50
CA PHE A 163 -8.76 -13.84 20.21
C PHE A 163 -10.26 -13.49 20.22
N PRO A 164 -10.81 -13.02 21.36
CA PRO A 164 -12.23 -12.67 21.43
C PRO A 164 -12.60 -11.61 20.39
N LYS A 165 -13.57 -11.93 19.52
CA LYS A 165 -13.89 -11.14 18.34
C LYS A 165 -14.33 -9.71 18.68
N GLU A 166 -15.10 -9.58 19.75
CA GLU A 166 -15.56 -8.31 20.32
C GLU A 166 -14.42 -7.44 20.85
N LYS A 167 -13.24 -8.03 21.10
CA LYS A 167 -12.04 -7.33 21.57
C LYS A 167 -11.02 -7.09 20.47
N LEU A 168 -11.19 -7.58 19.24
CA LEU A 168 -10.19 -7.40 18.15
C LEU A 168 -9.80 -5.93 17.93
N GLY A 169 -10.71 -5.00 18.19
CA GLY A 169 -10.46 -3.56 18.08
C GLY A 169 -9.40 -3.00 19.06
N ILE A 170 -8.96 -3.76 20.06
CA ILE A 170 -7.88 -3.35 20.99
C ILE A 170 -6.49 -3.75 20.51
N ILE A 171 -6.40 -4.70 19.57
CA ILE A 171 -5.12 -5.13 19.00
C ILE A 171 -4.54 -3.96 18.20
N ARG A 172 -3.27 -3.64 18.44
CA ARG A 172 -2.52 -2.66 17.64
C ARG A 172 -1.43 -3.36 16.84
N PHE A 173 -1.30 -2.98 15.58
CA PHE A 173 -0.30 -3.52 14.67
C PHE A 173 0.79 -2.47 14.45
N GLY A 174 2.02 -2.83 14.80
CA GLY A 174 3.21 -2.00 14.60
C GLY A 174 4.12 -2.59 13.54
N PHE A 175 4.52 -1.77 12.58
CA PHE A 175 5.43 -2.14 11.49
C PHE A 175 6.70 -1.28 11.58
N ALA A 176 7.86 -1.91 11.55
CA ALA A 176 9.12 -1.17 11.53
C ALA A 176 9.18 -0.28 10.28
N LYS A 177 9.60 0.98 10.43
CA LYS A 177 9.68 1.93 9.32
C LYS A 177 10.67 1.51 8.22
N GLU A 178 11.62 0.63 8.53
CA GLU A 178 12.57 0.05 7.57
C GLU A 178 11.99 -1.12 6.77
N LEU A 179 10.82 -1.65 7.17
CA LEU A 179 10.17 -2.75 6.48
C LEU A 179 9.88 -2.35 5.02
N SER A 180 10.08 -3.28 4.09
CA SER A 180 9.71 -3.03 2.70
C SER A 180 8.19 -2.96 2.55
N PHE A 181 7.71 -2.13 1.64
CA PHE A 181 6.29 -2.03 1.32
C PHE A 181 5.72 -3.38 0.85
N GLY A 182 6.52 -4.17 0.14
CA GLY A 182 6.20 -5.54 -0.26
C GLY A 182 5.81 -6.42 0.93
N THR A 183 6.67 -6.47 1.93
CA THR A 183 6.46 -7.27 3.14
C THR A 183 5.29 -6.74 3.96
N TYR A 184 5.16 -5.43 4.07
CA TYR A 184 4.01 -4.80 4.73
C TYR A 184 2.68 -5.22 4.08
N ILE A 185 2.58 -5.22 2.75
CA ILE A 185 1.37 -5.71 2.05
C ILE A 185 1.10 -7.18 2.34
N GLN A 186 2.13 -8.04 2.38
CA GLN A 186 1.95 -9.44 2.73
C GLN A 186 1.35 -9.63 4.13
N ASN A 187 1.91 -8.92 5.12
CA ASN A 187 1.40 -8.95 6.50
C ASN A 187 -0.03 -8.40 6.59
N LYS A 188 -0.32 -7.31 5.86
CA LYS A 188 -1.66 -6.70 5.86
C LYS A 188 -2.70 -7.57 5.16
N VAL A 189 -2.34 -8.23 4.06
CA VAL A 189 -3.20 -9.23 3.39
C VAL A 189 -3.47 -10.40 4.33
N LEU A 190 -2.46 -10.90 5.05
CA LEU A 190 -2.65 -11.93 6.07
C LEU A 190 -3.70 -11.50 7.11
N ILE A 191 -3.52 -10.32 7.72
CA ILE A 191 -4.43 -9.79 8.75
C ILE A 191 -5.85 -9.63 8.19
N GLN A 192 -6.00 -9.03 7.00
CA GLN A 192 -7.31 -8.81 6.39
C GLN A 192 -7.98 -10.12 5.92
N SER A 193 -7.21 -11.15 5.53
CA SER A 193 -7.77 -12.46 5.17
C SER A 193 -8.47 -13.14 6.35
N LEU A 194 -8.11 -12.78 7.59
CA LEU A 194 -8.75 -13.20 8.83
C LEU A 194 -9.95 -12.31 9.22
N LYS A 195 -10.37 -11.39 8.33
CA LYS A 195 -11.47 -10.43 8.53
C LYS A 195 -11.23 -9.47 9.71
N ILE A 196 -9.98 -9.12 9.96
CA ILE A 196 -9.59 -8.17 11.00
C ILE A 196 -9.38 -6.80 10.36
N GLU A 197 -10.20 -5.83 10.75
CA GLU A 197 -10.08 -4.45 10.30
C GLU A 197 -9.13 -3.66 11.21
N THR A 198 -8.16 -2.96 10.61
CA THR A 198 -7.22 -2.07 11.29
C THR A 198 -7.63 -0.62 11.06
N LYS A 199 -8.02 0.10 12.13
CA LYS A 199 -8.28 1.55 12.06
C LYS A 199 -6.99 2.37 12.16
N GLU A 200 -6.06 1.91 12.98
CA GLU A 200 -4.77 2.55 13.21
C GLU A 200 -3.65 1.56 12.89
N GLU A 201 -2.63 2.04 12.19
CA GLU A 201 -1.42 1.28 11.91
C GLU A 201 -0.19 2.11 12.30
N PHE A 202 0.67 1.50 13.11
CA PHE A 202 1.79 2.18 13.73
C PHE A 202 3.06 1.90 12.94
N ILE A 203 3.78 2.96 12.58
CA ILE A 203 5.06 2.90 11.87
C ILE A 203 6.13 3.39 12.84
N TYR A 204 6.91 2.46 13.41
CA TYR A 204 7.88 2.74 14.48
C TYR A 204 9.33 2.75 14.01
#